data_AF-A0A3B5LTK3-F1
#
_entry.id   AF-A0A3B5LTK3-F1
#
_cell.length_a   1.000
_cell.length_b   1.000
_cell.length_c   1.000
_cell.angle_alpha   90.00
_cell.angle_beta   90.00
_cell.angle_gamma   90.00
#
_symmetry.space_group_name_H-M   'P 1'
#
loop_
_entity.id
_entity.type
_entity.pdbx_description
1 polymer ?
#
loop_
_entity_poly.entity_id
_entity_poly.type
_entity_poly.pdbx_seq_one_letter_code
_entity_poly.pdbx_strand_id
1 'polypeptide(L)'
;FLFSELRKVPQKSETKRYSEIFRDFDNLDLSLISSGPSVISGFIPKCTEPTVMLMYSLTAQEADLALFRCEDGVETALQYAKMWCRYAKDLLAWMEKRISLGEFIKNLKQGGSREMMPLQYIYTMTLEQDIKNSLTSRRTSELLQNRCYQALADKRTEIDKWRREFKDQWARAQRKMSDAVTALKKAKHQYFQRCDELEKAKAVSAKAVDDTVGVKTLDKRRKSKDEAQSKVLETELLYRQCVSDAKLTQDELVKSKERIITHTRKLICQGDNLLKEVGRSPHYPLYPRPSRIRSEQ
;
A
#
# COMPACT_ATOMS: atom_id res chain seq x y z
N PHE A 1 30.81 -54.31 -1.67
CA PHE A 1 30.65 -54.71 -0.27
C PHE A 1 29.63 -53.75 0.37
N LEU A 2 28.34 -54.13 0.37
CA LEU A 2 27.64 -54.77 1.50
C LEU A 2 27.49 -53.75 2.66
N PHE A 3 26.31 -53.36 3.18
CA PHE A 3 25.03 -54.05 3.31
C PHE A 3 23.87 -53.03 3.46
N SER A 4 22.68 -53.54 3.16
CA SER A 4 21.34 -52.99 3.32
C SER A 4 20.99 -52.51 4.73
N GLU A 5 20.16 -51.47 4.83
CA GLU A 5 18.96 -51.52 5.69
C GLU A 5 17.83 -50.63 5.15
N LEU A 6 16.79 -51.31 4.68
CA LEU A 6 15.46 -50.80 4.40
C LEU A 6 14.81 -50.32 5.71
N ARG A 7 14.79 -49.01 5.95
CA ARG A 7 13.84 -48.44 6.92
C ARG A 7 12.54 -48.11 6.18
N LYS A 8 11.59 -49.05 6.23
CA LYS A 8 10.18 -48.85 5.89
C LYS A 8 9.63 -47.69 6.74
N VAL A 9 9.30 -46.56 6.12
CA VAL A 9 8.46 -45.54 6.72
C VAL A 9 7.00 -46.02 6.59
N PRO A 10 6.23 -46.18 7.69
CA PRO A 10 4.83 -46.51 7.57
C PRO A 10 4.09 -45.27 7.06
N GLN A 11 3.67 -45.31 5.80
CA GLN A 11 2.71 -44.37 5.24
C GLN A 11 1.34 -44.69 5.85
N LYS A 12 1.05 -44.15 7.04
CA LYS A 12 -0.32 -44.07 7.55
C LYS A 12 -0.93 -42.79 7.00
N SER A 13 -1.75 -42.93 5.96
CA SER A 13 -2.78 -41.96 5.63
C SER A 13 -3.81 -41.97 6.77
N GLU A 14 -3.52 -41.23 7.84
CA GLU A 14 -4.52 -40.94 8.86
C GLU A 14 -5.62 -40.12 8.19
N THR A 15 -6.69 -40.80 7.85
CA THR A 15 -7.92 -40.19 7.39
C THR A 15 -8.48 -39.47 8.61
N LYS A 16 -8.10 -38.19 8.78
CA LYS A 16 -8.55 -37.34 9.90
C LYS A 16 -10.04 -37.53 10.08
N ARG A 17 -10.46 -37.81 11.33
CA ARG A 17 -11.90 -37.91 11.65
C ARG A 17 -12.56 -36.60 11.26
N TYR A 18 -13.77 -36.66 10.70
CA TYR A 18 -14.58 -35.49 10.32
C TYR A 18 -14.55 -34.39 11.41
N SER A 19 -14.58 -34.75 12.70
CA SER A 19 -14.49 -33.86 13.86
C SER A 19 -13.20 -33.03 13.99
N GLU A 20 -12.05 -33.53 13.53
CA GLU A 20 -10.76 -32.82 13.59
C GLU A 20 -10.65 -31.79 12.46
N ILE A 21 -11.24 -32.11 11.31
CA ILE A 21 -11.40 -31.15 10.21
C ILE A 21 -12.24 -29.97 10.72
N PHE A 22 -13.37 -30.20 11.39
CA PHE A 22 -14.22 -29.11 11.90
C PHE A 22 -13.48 -28.15 12.87
N ARG A 23 -12.61 -28.65 13.75
CA ARG A 23 -11.85 -27.81 14.70
C ARG A 23 -10.75 -26.98 14.04
N ASP A 24 -10.00 -27.56 13.11
CA ASP A 24 -9.00 -26.82 12.33
C ASP A 24 -9.67 -25.71 11.50
N PHE A 25 -10.94 -25.90 11.13
CA PHE A 25 -11.74 -24.97 10.34
C PHE A 25 -12.37 -23.83 11.15
N ASP A 26 -12.90 -24.06 12.34
CA ASP A 26 -13.44 -22.97 13.19
C ASP A 26 -12.35 -21.97 13.57
N ASN A 27 -11.11 -22.44 13.78
CA ASN A 27 -9.95 -21.58 14.00
C ASN A 27 -9.58 -20.75 12.76
N LEU A 28 -9.74 -21.31 11.56
CA LEU A 28 -9.50 -20.60 10.31
C LEU A 28 -10.60 -19.56 10.03
N ASP A 29 -11.87 -19.91 10.28
CA ASP A 29 -13.02 -18.99 10.18
C ASP A 29 -12.88 -17.84 11.18
N LEU A 30 -12.46 -18.09 12.43
CA LEU A 30 -12.16 -17.03 13.41
C LEU A 30 -11.02 -16.10 12.96
N SER A 31 -9.99 -16.66 12.32
CA SER A 31 -8.90 -15.84 11.74
C SER A 31 -9.32 -15.03 10.51
N LEU A 32 -10.25 -15.56 9.69
CA LEU A 32 -10.78 -14.87 8.51
C LEU A 32 -11.85 -13.83 8.86
N ILE A 33 -12.68 -14.10 9.87
CA ILE A 33 -13.76 -13.21 10.32
C ILE A 33 -13.18 -12.03 11.12
N SER A 34 -12.04 -12.20 11.79
CA SER A 34 -11.28 -11.07 12.33
C SER A 34 -10.77 -10.10 11.25
N SER A 35 -10.89 -10.46 9.96
CA SER A 35 -10.52 -9.64 8.80
C SER A 35 -11.71 -9.31 7.87
N GLY A 36 -12.94 -9.35 8.37
CA GLY A 36 -14.16 -9.01 7.61
C GLY A 36 -15.12 -8.07 8.38
N PRO A 37 -15.82 -7.16 7.68
CA PRO A 37 -16.29 -5.91 8.27
C PRO A 37 -17.52 -6.13 9.14
N SER A 38 -17.37 -5.95 10.45
CA SER A 38 -18.51 -5.70 11.34
C SER A 38 -18.57 -4.21 11.63
N VAL A 39 -19.70 -3.64 11.23
CA VAL A 39 -20.16 -2.29 11.50
C VAL A 39 -20.08 -2.02 13.01
N ILE A 40 -19.04 -1.31 13.44
CA ILE A 40 -19.08 -0.48 14.65
C ILE A 40 -18.95 0.97 14.18
N SER A 41 -20.06 1.47 13.65
CA SER A 41 -20.39 2.88 13.79
C SER A 41 -20.75 3.08 15.27
N GLY A 42 -19.81 3.58 16.06
CA GLY A 42 -20.08 3.91 17.46
C GLY A 42 -18.84 3.80 18.34
N PHE A 43 -18.21 4.95 18.60
CA PHE A 43 -17.20 5.17 19.63
C PHE A 43 -15.83 4.50 19.45
N ILE A 44 -15.06 5.01 18.48
CA ILE A 44 -13.61 5.14 18.65
C ILE A 44 -13.27 6.61 18.38
N PRO A 45 -12.49 7.29 19.23
CA PRO A 45 -12.23 8.72 19.08
C PRO A 45 -11.61 8.96 17.71
N LYS A 46 -12.07 10.00 17.01
CA LYS A 46 -11.35 10.59 15.88
C LYS A 46 -9.86 10.60 16.23
N CYS A 47 -9.06 9.78 15.55
CA CYS A 47 -7.59 9.88 15.59
C CYS A 47 -7.16 11.12 14.80
N THR A 48 -7.55 12.27 15.31
CA THR A 48 -6.93 13.56 15.06
C THR A 48 -5.66 13.58 15.89
N GLU A 49 -4.52 13.51 15.20
CA GLU A 49 -3.18 13.88 15.68
C GLU A 49 -2.69 13.14 16.95
N PRO A 50 -2.16 11.91 16.78
CA PRO A 50 -0.75 11.70 17.18
C PRO A 50 0.06 10.73 16.28
N THR A 51 -0.52 10.13 15.24
CA THR A 51 0.19 9.11 14.41
C THR A 51 1.29 9.71 13.53
N VAL A 52 1.09 10.92 13.03
CA VAL A 52 2.10 11.64 12.22
C VAL A 52 3.35 12.02 13.02
N MET A 53 3.20 12.27 14.32
CA MET A 53 4.32 12.58 15.24
C MET A 53 5.13 11.32 15.59
N LEU A 54 4.45 10.17 15.78
CA LEU A 54 5.12 8.88 16.02
C LEU A 54 5.97 8.42 14.83
N MET A 55 5.60 8.76 13.60
CA MET A 55 6.35 8.34 12.41
C MET A 55 7.73 9.01 12.28
N TYR A 56 7.97 10.13 12.99
CA TYR A 56 9.28 10.81 13.04
C TYR A 56 10.20 10.33 14.17
N SER A 57 9.67 9.58 15.16
CA SER A 57 10.44 9.08 16.32
C SER A 57 10.72 7.58 16.29
N LEU A 58 10.07 6.82 15.38
CA LEU A 58 10.32 5.40 15.17
C LEU A 58 11.41 5.18 14.12
N THR A 59 12.19 4.11 14.26
CA THR A 59 13.04 3.64 13.16
C THR A 59 12.16 3.24 11.97
N ALA A 60 12.72 3.30 10.76
CA ALA A 60 11.99 2.99 9.53
C ALA A 60 11.34 1.58 9.54
N GLN A 61 11.95 0.62 10.23
CA GLN A 61 11.40 -0.74 10.39
C GLN A 61 10.25 -0.78 11.40
N GLU A 62 10.33 -0.05 12.51
CA GLU A 62 9.26 -0.02 13.50
C GLU A 62 8.00 0.66 12.96
N ALA A 63 8.16 1.72 12.15
CA ALA A 63 7.05 2.38 11.48
C ALA A 63 6.35 1.45 10.47
N ASP A 64 7.12 0.70 9.68
CA ASP A 64 6.56 -0.30 8.75
C ASP A 64 5.80 -1.40 9.52
N LEU A 65 6.39 -1.93 10.60
CA LEU A 65 5.76 -2.96 11.44
C LEU A 65 4.46 -2.47 12.09
N ALA A 66 4.43 -1.22 12.57
CA ALA A 66 3.21 -0.62 13.12
C ALA A 66 2.10 -0.56 12.05
N LEU A 67 2.44 -0.09 10.83
CA LEU A 67 1.50 -0.03 9.72
C LEU A 67 1.06 -1.43 9.22
N PHE A 68 1.92 -2.45 9.31
CA PHE A 68 1.53 -3.82 8.96
C PHE A 68 0.48 -4.39 9.90
N ARG A 69 0.56 -4.05 11.19
CA ARG A 69 -0.39 -4.50 12.22
C ARG A 69 -1.73 -3.78 12.17
N CYS A 70 -1.79 -2.56 11.65
CA CYS A 70 -3.04 -1.81 11.48
C CYS A 70 -3.84 -2.31 10.27
N GLU A 71 -5.15 -2.49 10.42
CA GLU A 71 -6.05 -2.88 9.32
C GLU A 71 -5.96 -1.88 8.15
N ASP A 72 -6.09 -0.58 8.44
CA ASP A 72 -5.98 0.54 7.49
C ASP A 72 -4.54 1.06 7.27
N GLY A 73 -3.54 0.19 7.43
CA GLY A 73 -2.13 0.58 7.36
C GLY A 73 -1.72 1.12 5.98
N VAL A 74 -2.25 0.54 4.90
CA VAL A 74 -1.98 0.98 3.53
C VAL A 74 -2.58 2.36 3.28
N GLU A 75 -3.84 2.54 3.67
CA GLU A 75 -4.58 3.79 3.58
C GLU A 75 -3.83 4.89 4.33
N THR A 76 -3.39 4.61 5.56
CA THR A 76 -2.63 5.54 6.39
C THR A 76 -1.33 5.98 5.71
N ALA A 77 -0.54 5.04 5.18
CA ALA A 77 0.68 5.34 4.44
C ALA A 77 0.41 6.19 3.18
N LEU A 78 -0.63 5.86 2.41
CA LEU A 78 -1.01 6.60 1.20
C LEU A 78 -1.58 7.98 1.51
N GLN A 79 -2.30 8.16 2.63
CA GLN A 79 -2.73 9.48 3.09
C GLN A 79 -1.54 10.33 3.48
N TYR A 80 -0.54 9.76 4.16
CA TYR A 80 0.67 10.49 4.48
C TYR A 80 1.42 10.96 3.23
N ALA A 81 1.57 10.09 2.22
CA ALA A 81 2.12 10.48 0.93
C ALA A 81 1.31 11.61 0.24
N LYS A 82 -0.03 11.59 0.36
CA LYS A 82 -0.89 12.67 -0.16
C LYS A 82 -0.63 13.99 0.56
N MET A 83 -0.48 13.97 1.88
CA MET A 83 -0.15 15.16 2.68
C MET A 83 1.22 15.72 2.29
N TRP A 84 2.22 14.85 2.11
CA TRP A 84 3.54 15.24 1.63
C TRP A 84 3.46 15.94 0.27
N CYS A 85 2.71 15.38 -0.69
CA CYS A 85 2.53 16.00 -2.00
C CYS A 85 1.82 17.36 -1.95
N ARG A 86 0.91 17.56 -0.99
CA ARG A 86 0.26 18.85 -0.75
C ARG A 86 1.25 19.87 -0.21
N TYR A 87 2.01 19.49 0.82
CA TYR A 87 3.08 20.33 1.37
C TYR A 87 4.10 20.75 0.30
N ALA A 88 4.59 19.80 -0.51
CA ALA A 88 5.51 20.10 -1.59
C ALA A 88 4.89 21.02 -2.66
N LYS A 89 3.59 20.91 -2.94
CA LYS A 89 2.90 21.81 -3.87
C LYS A 89 2.88 23.25 -3.34
N ASP A 90 2.55 23.42 -2.06
CA ASP A 90 2.48 24.73 -1.44
C ASP A 90 3.87 25.39 -1.38
N LEU A 91 4.92 24.58 -1.11
CA LEU A 91 6.31 25.04 -1.17
C LEU A 91 6.74 25.44 -2.59
N LEU A 92 6.41 24.64 -3.61
CA LEU A 92 6.70 24.98 -5.01
C LEU A 92 6.02 26.29 -5.42
N ALA A 93 4.74 26.49 -5.05
CA ALA A 93 4.02 27.74 -5.33
C ALA A 93 4.69 28.96 -4.66
N TRP A 94 5.25 28.79 -3.46
CA TRP A 94 6.04 29.83 -2.81
C TRP A 94 7.37 30.10 -3.55
N MET A 95 8.07 29.05 -3.98
CA MET A 95 9.32 29.16 -4.75
C MET A 95 9.09 29.86 -6.10
N GLU A 96 7.99 29.56 -6.79
CA GLU A 96 7.61 30.17 -8.08
C GLU A 96 7.43 31.70 -7.95
N LYS A 97 6.74 32.16 -6.90
CA LYS A 97 6.60 33.60 -6.60
C LYS A 97 7.94 34.31 -6.39
N ARG A 98 8.91 33.63 -5.76
CA ARG A 98 10.27 34.17 -5.56
C ARG A 98 11.04 34.28 -6.86
N ILE A 99 10.91 33.30 -7.75
CA ILE A 99 11.54 33.30 -9.08
C ILE A 99 10.97 34.47 -9.91
N SER A 100 9.64 34.63 -9.97
CA SER A 100 9.00 35.72 -10.73
C SER A 100 9.37 37.13 -10.24
N LEU A 101 9.59 37.33 -8.94
CA LEU A 101 10.04 38.62 -8.39
C LEU A 101 11.46 38.99 -8.85
N GLY A 102 12.34 37.98 -9.02
CA GLY A 102 13.68 38.18 -9.57
C GLY A 102 13.66 38.68 -11.02
N GLU A 103 12.70 38.20 -11.82
CA GLU A 103 12.49 38.61 -13.21
C GLU A 103 11.92 40.03 -13.32
N PHE A 104 11.02 40.44 -12.42
CA PHE A 104 10.47 41.80 -12.40
C PHE A 104 11.57 42.88 -12.22
N ILE A 105 12.53 42.64 -11.32
CA ILE A 105 13.67 43.54 -11.08
C ILE A 105 14.60 43.61 -12.30
N LYS A 106 14.67 42.54 -13.11
CA LYS A 106 15.42 42.53 -14.38
C LYS A 106 14.76 43.45 -15.43
N ASN A 107 13.43 43.51 -15.46
CA ASN A 107 12.66 44.30 -16.43
C ASN A 107 12.65 45.80 -16.11
N LEU A 108 12.80 46.19 -14.84
CA LEU A 108 12.94 47.60 -14.45
C LEU A 108 14.24 48.27 -14.99
N LYS A 109 15.19 47.50 -15.49
CA LYS A 109 16.51 47.98 -15.97
C LYS A 109 16.49 48.60 -17.38
N GLN A 110 15.36 48.58 -18.09
CA GLN A 110 15.27 49.08 -19.47
C GLN A 110 14.78 50.53 -19.59
N GLY A 111 14.39 51.18 -18.47
CA GLY A 111 13.85 52.55 -18.50
C GLY A 111 14.75 53.53 -17.76
N GLY A 112 15.63 54.25 -18.47
CA GLY A 112 16.34 55.37 -17.87
C GLY A 112 17.47 55.97 -18.70
N SER A 113 17.14 56.59 -19.84
CA SER A 113 18.05 57.56 -20.46
C SER A 113 18.10 58.83 -19.61
N ARG A 114 19.28 59.17 -19.06
CA ARG A 114 19.52 60.47 -18.40
C ARG A 114 20.71 61.18 -19.05
N GLU A 115 20.47 62.45 -19.34
CA GLU A 115 21.29 63.40 -20.09
C GLU A 115 22.59 63.83 -19.37
N MET A 116 23.51 64.38 -20.15
CA MET A 116 24.94 64.64 -19.87
C MET A 116 25.28 65.19 -18.47
N MET A 117 26.19 64.49 -17.76
CA MET A 117 26.88 64.97 -16.55
C MET A 117 28.42 64.84 -16.70
N PRO A 118 29.23 65.63 -15.98
CA PRO A 118 30.68 65.45 -15.94
C PRO A 118 31.07 64.07 -15.38
N LEU A 119 32.19 63.49 -15.86
CA LEU A 119 32.67 62.13 -15.51
C LEU A 119 31.68 60.99 -15.84
N GLN A 120 30.69 61.24 -16.70
CA GLN A 120 29.68 60.25 -17.12
C GLN A 120 30.29 58.92 -17.56
N TYR A 121 31.39 58.93 -18.32
CA TYR A 121 32.02 57.70 -18.79
C TYR A 121 32.49 56.80 -17.65
N ILE A 122 33.18 57.37 -16.64
CA ILE A 122 33.67 56.62 -15.48
C ILE A 122 32.48 56.13 -14.64
N TYR A 123 31.50 56.99 -14.41
CA TYR A 123 30.29 56.64 -13.67
C TYR A 123 29.49 55.50 -14.34
N THR A 124 29.29 55.58 -15.66
CA THR A 124 28.63 54.53 -16.44
C THR A 124 29.42 53.23 -16.39
N MET A 125 30.74 53.26 -16.59
CA MET A 125 31.59 52.06 -16.52
C MET A 125 31.56 51.40 -15.14
N THR A 126 31.63 52.19 -14.06
CA THR A 126 31.52 51.67 -12.68
C THR A 126 30.14 51.08 -12.43
N LEU A 127 29.06 51.75 -12.83
CA LEU A 127 27.70 51.22 -12.71
C LEU A 127 27.50 49.94 -13.52
N GLU A 128 27.97 49.89 -14.77
CA GLU A 128 27.89 48.70 -15.61
C GLU A 128 28.65 47.52 -15.00
N GLN A 129 29.83 47.77 -14.43
CA GLN A 129 30.62 46.74 -13.75
C GLN A 129 29.93 46.25 -12.48
N ASP A 130 29.31 47.13 -11.70
CA ASP A 130 28.58 46.77 -10.48
C ASP A 130 27.28 46.01 -10.81
N ILE A 131 26.60 46.42 -11.89
CA ILE A 131 25.48 45.68 -12.48
C ILE A 131 25.93 44.30 -12.97
N LYS A 132 27.10 44.18 -13.60
CA LYS A 132 27.64 42.91 -14.11
C LYS A 132 28.09 41.96 -12.99
N ASN A 133 28.72 42.49 -11.94
CA ASN A 133 29.10 41.75 -10.74
C ASN A 133 27.87 41.22 -9.98
N SER A 134 26.87 42.09 -9.74
CA SER A 134 25.60 41.68 -9.12
C SER A 134 24.82 40.68 -9.99
N LEU A 135 24.89 40.79 -11.33
CA LEU A 135 24.28 39.84 -12.25
C LEU A 135 24.93 38.46 -12.24
N THR A 136 26.25 38.37 -12.13
CA THR A 136 26.97 37.09 -12.22
C THR A 136 26.76 36.24 -10.96
N SER A 137 26.81 36.85 -9.77
CA SER A 137 26.47 36.21 -8.50
C SER A 137 24.98 35.83 -8.41
N ARG A 138 24.10 36.62 -9.05
CA ARG A 138 22.67 36.34 -9.12
C ARG A 138 22.32 35.22 -10.10
N ARG A 139 22.95 35.16 -11.28
CA ARG A 139 22.70 34.12 -12.29
C ARG A 139 22.99 32.71 -11.77
N THR A 140 24.07 32.53 -11.01
CA THR A 140 24.39 31.23 -10.40
C THR A 140 23.37 30.85 -9.32
N SER A 141 22.89 31.83 -8.55
CA SER A 141 21.80 31.63 -7.58
C SER A 141 20.50 31.24 -8.28
N GLU A 142 20.05 31.97 -9.29
CA GLU A 142 18.83 31.69 -10.07
C GLU A 142 18.86 30.29 -10.71
N LEU A 143 20.00 29.87 -11.26
CA LEU A 143 20.15 28.55 -11.87
C LEU A 143 20.06 27.42 -10.82
N LEU A 144 20.64 27.62 -9.64
CA LEU A 144 20.47 26.67 -8.52
C LEU A 144 19.03 26.64 -8.02
N GLN A 145 18.36 27.80 -7.94
CA GLN A 145 16.96 27.92 -7.55
C GLN A 145 16.04 27.15 -8.51
N ASN A 146 16.24 27.31 -9.81
CA ASN A 146 15.48 26.59 -10.83
C ASN A 146 15.73 25.08 -10.79
N ARG A 147 16.97 24.64 -10.55
CA ARG A 147 17.29 23.21 -10.39
C ARG A 147 16.61 22.60 -9.16
N CYS A 148 16.65 23.29 -8.02
CA CYS A 148 15.97 22.83 -6.80
C CYS A 148 14.44 22.78 -6.98
N TYR A 149 13.86 23.78 -7.65
CA TYR A 149 12.44 23.81 -7.99
C TYR A 149 12.07 22.61 -8.86
N GLN A 150 12.80 22.37 -9.96
CA GLN A 150 12.52 21.28 -10.88
C GLN A 150 12.67 19.92 -10.19
N ALA A 151 13.74 19.72 -9.42
CA ALA A 151 13.97 18.46 -8.70
C ALA A 151 12.85 18.14 -7.69
N LEU A 152 12.37 19.15 -6.96
CA LEU A 152 11.24 18.97 -6.04
C LEU A 152 9.92 18.74 -6.78
N ALA A 153 9.68 19.45 -7.88
CA ALA A 153 8.49 19.27 -8.72
C ALA A 153 8.42 17.86 -9.29
N ASP A 154 9.53 17.38 -9.87
CA ASP A 154 9.66 16.04 -10.41
C ASP A 154 9.42 15.00 -9.30
N LYS A 155 10.08 15.16 -8.14
CA LYS A 155 9.91 14.23 -7.01
C LYS A 155 8.46 14.18 -6.51
N ARG A 156 7.79 15.32 -6.40
CA ARG A 156 6.37 15.38 -6.02
C ARG A 156 5.49 14.64 -7.01
N THR A 157 5.71 14.82 -8.31
CA THR A 157 4.91 14.12 -9.34
C THR A 157 5.16 12.62 -9.34
N GLU A 158 6.41 12.17 -9.12
CA GLU A 158 6.76 10.76 -8.94
C GLU A 158 6.00 10.14 -7.75
N ILE A 159 6.03 10.79 -6.58
CA ILE A 159 5.35 10.30 -5.39
C ILE A 159 3.83 10.21 -5.61
N ASP A 160 3.21 11.24 -6.19
CA ASP A 160 1.76 11.20 -6.43
C ASP A 160 1.35 10.17 -7.49
N LYS A 161 2.19 9.94 -8.51
CA LYS A 161 2.00 8.87 -9.49
C LYS A 161 2.00 7.50 -8.81
N TRP A 162 3.05 7.19 -8.05
CA TRP A 162 3.14 5.92 -7.32
C TRP A 162 2.06 5.74 -6.28
N ARG A 163 1.66 6.81 -5.58
CA ARG A 163 0.56 6.78 -4.62
C ARG A 163 -0.77 6.35 -5.26
N ARG A 164 -1.07 6.83 -6.47
CA ARG A 164 -2.27 6.41 -7.23
C ARG A 164 -2.16 4.96 -7.69
N GLU A 165 -1.01 4.57 -8.23
CA GLU A 165 -0.75 3.20 -8.67
C GLU A 165 -0.87 2.20 -7.51
N PHE A 166 -0.30 2.52 -6.34
CA PHE A 166 -0.44 1.69 -5.15
C PHE A 166 -1.88 1.62 -4.64
N LYS A 167 -2.63 2.72 -4.69
CA LYS A 167 -4.06 2.71 -4.35
C LYS A 167 -4.83 1.72 -5.24
N ASP A 168 -4.54 1.73 -6.54
CA ASP A 168 -5.20 0.83 -7.49
C ASP A 168 -4.76 -0.62 -7.32
N GLN A 169 -3.47 -0.86 -7.06
CA GLN A 169 -2.94 -2.19 -6.73
C GLN A 169 -3.57 -2.77 -5.47
N TRP A 170 -3.70 -1.95 -4.42
CA TRP A 170 -4.35 -2.34 -3.17
C TRP A 170 -5.82 -2.68 -3.39
N ALA A 171 -6.57 -1.83 -4.08
CA ALA A 171 -7.97 -2.08 -4.39
C ALA A 171 -8.16 -3.35 -5.24
N ARG A 172 -7.25 -3.64 -6.19
CA ARG A 172 -7.27 -4.89 -6.95
C ARG A 172 -7.00 -6.10 -6.07
N ALA A 173 -6.03 -6.03 -5.16
CA ALA A 173 -5.70 -7.12 -4.25
C ALA A 173 -6.85 -7.41 -3.26
N GLN A 174 -7.45 -6.37 -2.69
CA GLN A 174 -8.63 -6.51 -1.81
C GLN A 174 -9.81 -7.15 -2.53
N ARG A 175 -10.08 -6.76 -3.79
CA ARG A 175 -11.13 -7.40 -4.59
C ARG A 175 -10.87 -8.89 -4.81
N LYS A 176 -9.64 -9.26 -5.20
CA LYS A 176 -9.27 -10.67 -5.37
C LYS A 176 -9.49 -11.49 -4.10
N MET A 177 -9.13 -10.95 -2.94
CA MET A 177 -9.38 -11.61 -1.66
C MET A 177 -10.89 -11.76 -1.38
N SER A 178 -11.68 -10.70 -1.59
CA SER A 178 -13.13 -10.73 -1.43
C SER A 178 -13.80 -11.78 -2.33
N ASP A 179 -13.34 -11.89 -3.58
CA ASP A 179 -13.85 -12.86 -4.55
C ASP A 179 -13.51 -14.28 -4.12
N ALA A 180 -12.28 -14.53 -3.66
CA ALA A 180 -11.84 -15.84 -3.14
C ALA A 180 -12.63 -16.27 -1.90
N VAL A 181 -12.88 -15.34 -0.96
CA VAL A 181 -13.71 -15.58 0.22
C VAL A 181 -15.16 -15.90 -0.17
N THR A 182 -15.70 -15.19 -1.17
CA THR A 182 -17.06 -15.42 -1.66
C THR A 182 -17.19 -16.79 -2.34
N ALA A 183 -16.20 -17.17 -3.16
CA ALA A 183 -16.12 -18.50 -3.77
C ALA A 183 -16.03 -19.61 -2.72
N LEU A 184 -15.18 -19.42 -1.70
CA LEU A 184 -15.05 -20.36 -0.58
C LEU A 184 -16.36 -20.55 0.17
N LYS A 185 -17.07 -19.46 0.51
CA LYS A 185 -18.38 -19.52 1.17
C LYS A 185 -19.40 -20.29 0.33
N LYS A 186 -19.41 -20.07 -0.99
CA LYS A 186 -20.29 -20.78 -1.92
C LYS A 186 -19.97 -22.27 -1.98
N ALA A 187 -18.69 -22.64 -2.13
CA ALA A 187 -18.25 -24.02 -2.17
C ALA A 187 -18.54 -24.76 -0.86
N LYS A 188 -18.34 -24.09 0.30
CA LYS A 188 -18.71 -24.60 1.63
C LYS A 188 -20.20 -24.93 1.69
N HIS A 189 -21.06 -23.97 1.29
CA HIS A 189 -22.50 -24.18 1.30
C HIS A 189 -22.93 -25.33 0.39
N GLN A 190 -22.38 -25.41 -0.83
CA GLN A 190 -22.66 -26.50 -1.77
C GLN A 190 -22.25 -27.87 -1.21
N TYR A 191 -21.09 -27.97 -0.58
CA TYR A 191 -20.64 -29.21 0.04
C TYR A 191 -21.61 -29.68 1.13
N PHE A 192 -22.00 -28.81 2.06
CA PHE A 192 -22.96 -29.15 3.11
C PHE A 192 -24.32 -29.55 2.53
N GLN A 193 -24.81 -28.82 1.52
CA GLN A 193 -26.04 -29.17 0.83
C GLN A 193 -25.99 -30.60 0.24
N ARG A 194 -24.87 -30.99 -0.37
CA ARG A 194 -24.70 -32.35 -0.93
C ARG A 194 -24.58 -33.42 0.15
N CYS A 195 -23.99 -33.11 1.29
CA CYS A 195 -23.97 -34.01 2.45
C CYS A 195 -25.39 -34.31 2.96
N ASP A 196 -26.22 -33.27 3.10
CA ASP A 196 -27.62 -33.42 3.53
C ASP A 196 -28.46 -34.22 2.51
N GLU A 197 -28.24 -33.98 1.21
CA GLU A 197 -28.88 -34.74 0.13
C GLU A 197 -28.48 -36.23 0.16
N LEU A 198 -27.20 -36.52 0.40
CA LEU A 198 -26.71 -37.90 0.55
C LEU A 198 -27.33 -38.57 1.79
N GLU A 199 -27.47 -37.86 2.90
CA GLU A 199 -28.14 -38.38 4.10
C GLU A 199 -29.61 -38.71 3.84
N LYS A 200 -30.33 -37.81 3.17
CA LYS A 200 -31.72 -38.05 2.73
C LYS A 200 -31.82 -39.25 1.80
N ALA A 201 -30.92 -39.39 0.82
CA ALA A 201 -30.90 -40.54 -0.09
C ALA A 201 -30.63 -41.88 0.65
N LYS A 202 -29.75 -41.87 1.66
CA LYS A 202 -29.50 -43.03 2.53
C LYS A 202 -30.75 -43.40 3.35
N ALA A 203 -31.44 -42.42 3.93
CA ALA A 203 -32.65 -42.64 4.71
C ALA A 203 -33.80 -43.21 3.85
N VAL A 204 -34.00 -42.69 2.63
CA VAL A 204 -34.99 -43.20 1.67
C VAL A 204 -34.67 -44.64 1.25
N SER A 205 -33.39 -44.93 0.98
CA SER A 205 -32.95 -46.29 0.66
C SER A 205 -33.21 -47.26 1.82
N ALA A 206 -32.96 -46.86 3.07
CA ALA A 206 -33.19 -47.69 4.25
C ALA A 206 -34.67 -47.99 4.50
N LYS A 207 -35.56 -47.01 4.35
CA LYS A 207 -37.02 -47.20 4.52
C LYS A 207 -37.62 -48.14 3.47
N ALA A 208 -37.04 -48.16 2.28
CA ALA A 208 -37.54 -48.97 1.17
C ALA A 208 -37.07 -50.45 1.22
N VAL A 209 -36.22 -50.84 2.20
CA VAL A 209 -35.81 -52.25 2.43
C VAL A 209 -36.91 -53.05 3.13
N ASP A 210 -37.84 -52.38 3.82
CA ASP A 210 -38.98 -53.02 4.51
C ASP A 210 -40.10 -53.45 3.52
N ASP A 211 -40.11 -52.87 2.31
CA ASP A 211 -40.98 -53.27 1.22
C ASP A 211 -40.31 -54.38 0.39
N THR A 212 -40.89 -55.59 0.42
CA THR A 212 -40.45 -56.78 -0.34
C THR A 212 -40.62 -56.61 -1.86
N VAL A 213 -39.83 -55.74 -2.50
CA VAL A 213 -39.94 -55.42 -3.94
C VAL A 213 -38.60 -55.65 -4.67
N GLY A 214 -38.52 -56.82 -5.34
CA GLY A 214 -37.74 -57.17 -6.53
C GLY A 214 -36.29 -56.66 -6.76
N VAL A 215 -35.41 -57.55 -7.23
CA VAL A 215 -33.98 -57.31 -7.58
C VAL A 215 -33.74 -56.05 -8.46
N LYS A 216 -34.64 -55.75 -9.41
CA LYS A 216 -34.53 -54.57 -10.31
C LYS A 216 -34.62 -53.22 -9.56
N THR A 217 -35.31 -53.17 -8.43
CA THR A 217 -35.46 -51.95 -7.61
C THR A 217 -34.20 -51.67 -6.78
N LEU A 218 -33.47 -52.73 -6.38
CA LEU A 218 -32.22 -52.63 -5.61
C LEU A 218 -31.07 -52.04 -6.43
N ASP A 219 -30.89 -52.43 -7.70
CA ASP A 219 -29.82 -51.88 -8.56
C ASP A 219 -30.00 -50.39 -8.83
N LYS A 220 -31.25 -49.94 -9.09
CA LYS A 220 -31.56 -48.53 -9.27
C LYS A 220 -31.27 -47.72 -7.99
N ARG A 221 -31.54 -48.28 -6.81
CA ARG A 221 -31.24 -47.66 -5.50
C ARG A 221 -29.74 -47.53 -5.28
N ARG A 222 -28.97 -48.60 -5.54
CA ARG A 222 -27.50 -48.60 -5.41
C ARG A 222 -26.89 -47.51 -6.29
N LYS A 223 -27.33 -47.43 -7.55
CA LYS A 223 -26.89 -46.40 -8.50
C LYS A 223 -27.18 -44.97 -8.03
N SER A 224 -28.36 -44.71 -7.46
CA SER A 224 -28.72 -43.37 -6.96
C SER A 224 -27.90 -42.92 -5.73
N LYS A 225 -27.57 -43.87 -4.85
CA LYS A 225 -26.71 -43.61 -3.68
C LYS A 225 -25.26 -43.34 -4.12
N ASP A 226 -24.75 -44.14 -5.05
CA ASP A 226 -23.38 -43.98 -5.59
C ASP A 226 -23.25 -42.63 -6.33
N GLU A 227 -24.28 -42.21 -7.06
CA GLU A 227 -24.32 -40.88 -7.71
C GLU A 227 -24.33 -39.73 -6.68
N ALA A 228 -25.13 -39.84 -5.60
CA ALA A 228 -25.12 -38.85 -4.53
C ALA A 228 -23.78 -38.79 -3.79
N GLN A 229 -23.14 -39.95 -3.57
CA GLN A 229 -21.79 -40.02 -3.00
C GLN A 229 -20.75 -39.37 -3.91
N SER A 230 -20.81 -39.61 -5.22
CA SER A 230 -19.92 -38.99 -6.20
C SER A 230 -20.03 -37.45 -6.16
N LYS A 231 -21.25 -36.91 -6.07
CA LYS A 231 -21.50 -35.46 -5.96
C LYS A 231 -20.94 -34.84 -4.67
N VAL A 232 -20.96 -35.58 -3.55
CA VAL A 232 -20.32 -35.12 -2.31
C VAL A 232 -18.80 -35.05 -2.50
N LEU A 233 -18.17 -36.07 -3.07
CA LEU A 233 -16.73 -36.08 -3.32
C LEU A 233 -16.29 -34.95 -4.27
N GLU A 234 -17.06 -34.69 -5.32
CA GLU A 234 -16.79 -33.58 -6.26
C GLU A 234 -16.84 -32.22 -5.57
N THR A 235 -17.89 -31.96 -4.77
CA THR A 235 -18.03 -30.69 -4.05
C THR A 235 -17.04 -30.55 -2.89
N GLU A 236 -16.61 -31.66 -2.27
CA GLU A 236 -15.53 -31.69 -1.28
C GLU A 236 -14.19 -31.26 -1.90
N LEU A 237 -13.87 -31.80 -3.08
CA LEU A 237 -12.67 -31.42 -3.83
C LEU A 237 -12.69 -29.93 -4.20
N LEU A 238 -13.81 -29.44 -4.71
CA LEU A 238 -13.98 -28.01 -5.02
C LEU A 238 -13.82 -27.14 -3.77
N TYR A 239 -14.42 -27.54 -2.65
CA TYR A 239 -14.29 -26.82 -1.39
C TYR A 239 -12.84 -26.76 -0.89
N ARG A 240 -12.12 -27.89 -0.92
CA ARG A 240 -10.68 -27.94 -0.58
C ARG A 240 -9.84 -27.07 -1.50
N GLN A 241 -10.16 -27.01 -2.78
CA GLN A 241 -9.50 -26.11 -3.73
C GLN A 241 -9.73 -24.65 -3.34
N CYS A 242 -10.99 -24.24 -3.11
CA CYS A 242 -11.30 -22.87 -2.70
C CYS A 242 -10.64 -22.47 -1.37
N VAL A 243 -10.46 -23.40 -0.42
CA VAL A 243 -9.69 -23.14 0.81
C VAL A 243 -8.24 -22.83 0.50
N SER A 244 -7.63 -23.59 -0.41
CA SER A 244 -6.25 -23.39 -0.83
C SER A 244 -6.07 -22.06 -1.57
N ASP A 245 -7.01 -21.73 -2.47
CA ASP A 245 -7.01 -20.47 -3.21
C ASP A 245 -7.19 -19.26 -2.27
N ALA A 246 -8.07 -19.35 -1.27
CA ALA A 246 -8.25 -18.31 -0.26
C ALA A 246 -6.97 -18.07 0.57
N LYS A 247 -6.24 -19.14 0.92
CA LYS A 247 -4.95 -19.02 1.62
C LYS A 247 -3.88 -18.36 0.74
N LEU A 248 -3.77 -18.79 -0.52
CA LEU A 248 -2.81 -18.19 -1.47
C LEU A 248 -3.09 -16.70 -1.70
N THR A 249 -4.36 -16.33 -1.90
CA THR A 249 -4.76 -14.93 -2.09
C THR A 249 -4.55 -14.08 -0.83
N GLN A 250 -4.72 -14.66 0.37
CA GLN A 250 -4.37 -14.00 1.62
C GLN A 250 -2.86 -13.72 1.72
N ASP A 251 -2.00 -14.70 1.38
CA ASP A 251 -0.55 -14.50 1.38
C ASP A 251 -0.11 -13.43 0.37
N GLU A 252 -0.74 -13.40 -0.80
CA GLU A 252 -0.51 -12.35 -1.81
C GLU A 252 -0.96 -10.96 -1.30
N LEU A 253 -2.10 -10.87 -0.61
CA LEU A 253 -2.59 -9.63 -0.03
C LEU A 253 -1.61 -9.07 1.02
N VAL A 254 -1.09 -9.93 1.91
CA VAL A 254 -0.08 -9.55 2.91
C VAL A 254 1.20 -9.06 2.22
N LYS A 255 1.71 -9.79 1.23
CA LYS A 255 2.89 -9.36 0.45
C LYS A 255 2.66 -8.03 -0.27
N SER A 256 1.46 -7.80 -0.78
CA SER A 256 1.07 -6.53 -1.41
C SER A 256 1.09 -5.38 -0.41
N LYS A 257 0.48 -5.58 0.77
CA LYS A 257 0.48 -4.63 1.89
C LYS A 257 1.91 -4.23 2.28
N GLU A 258 2.78 -5.22 2.49
CA GLU A 258 4.17 -5.00 2.87
C GLU A 258 4.92 -4.16 1.83
N ARG A 259 4.78 -4.54 0.56
CA ARG A 259 5.42 -3.84 -0.56
C ARG A 259 4.97 -2.39 -0.66
N ILE A 260 3.67 -2.14 -0.59
CA ILE A 260 3.11 -0.79 -0.77
C ILE A 260 3.58 0.15 0.34
N ILE A 261 3.47 -0.27 1.60
CA ILE A 261 3.87 0.55 2.75
C ILE A 261 5.37 0.84 2.71
N THR A 262 6.20 -0.20 2.51
CA THR A 262 7.66 -0.06 2.47
C THR A 262 8.09 0.88 1.32
N HIS A 263 7.49 0.72 0.15
CA HIS A 263 7.83 1.55 -1.02
C HIS A 263 7.36 2.99 -0.82
N THR A 264 6.15 3.19 -0.30
CA THR A 264 5.62 4.53 0.03
C THR A 264 6.56 5.26 0.99
N ARG A 265 6.99 4.60 2.07
CA ARG A 265 7.97 5.18 3.01
C ARG A 265 9.28 5.54 2.31
N LYS A 266 9.87 4.63 1.52
CA LYS A 266 11.13 4.90 0.79
C LYS A 266 11.02 6.12 -0.11
N LEU A 267 9.91 6.26 -0.85
CA LEU A 267 9.64 7.40 -1.71
C LEU A 267 9.60 8.72 -0.92
N ILE A 268 8.93 8.72 0.22
CA ILE A 268 8.84 9.90 1.08
C ILE A 268 10.19 10.23 1.70
N CYS A 269 10.95 9.25 2.21
CA CYS A 269 12.29 9.48 2.75
C CYS A 269 13.24 10.09 1.69
N GLN A 270 13.15 9.65 0.43
CA GLN A 270 13.89 10.28 -0.67
C GLN A 270 13.47 11.74 -0.88
N GLY A 271 12.16 12.03 -0.82
CA GLY A 271 11.64 13.40 -0.87
C GLY A 271 12.12 14.26 0.29
N ASP A 272 12.11 13.75 1.51
CA ASP A 272 12.58 14.47 2.71
C ASP A 272 14.07 14.77 2.65
N ASN A 273 14.88 13.86 2.13
CA ASN A 273 16.31 14.10 1.93
C ASN A 273 16.54 15.20 0.89
N LEU A 274 15.78 15.20 -0.21
CA LEU A 274 15.81 16.28 -1.20
C LEU A 274 15.42 17.63 -0.55
N LEU A 275 14.37 17.67 0.27
CA LEU A 275 13.98 18.89 0.98
C LEU A 275 15.06 19.38 1.95
N LYS A 276 15.76 18.47 2.65
CA LYS A 276 16.90 18.82 3.52
C LYS A 276 18.07 19.39 2.73
N GLU A 277 18.37 18.85 1.55
CA GLU A 277 19.42 19.36 0.67
C GLU A 277 19.08 20.75 0.14
N VAL A 278 17.83 20.96 -0.30
CA VAL A 278 17.34 22.27 -0.76
C VAL A 278 17.35 23.29 0.39
N GLY A 279 16.94 22.90 1.61
CA GLY A 279 16.93 23.78 2.78
C GLY A 279 18.30 24.09 3.39
N ARG A 280 19.34 23.29 3.10
CA ARG A 280 20.74 23.58 3.48
C ARG A 280 21.45 24.47 2.47
N SER A 281 20.90 24.64 1.26
CA SER A 281 21.48 25.53 0.25
C SER A 281 21.52 26.96 0.78
N PRO A 282 22.69 27.65 0.75
CA PRO A 282 22.86 29.00 1.33
C PRO A 282 21.95 30.07 0.71
N HIS A 283 21.27 29.77 -0.39
CA HIS A 283 20.29 30.63 -1.05
C HIS A 283 18.82 30.42 -0.59
N TYR A 284 18.55 29.40 0.23
CA TYR A 284 17.23 29.10 0.81
C TYR A 284 17.32 28.77 2.32
N PRO A 285 17.54 29.76 3.19
CA PRO A 285 17.29 29.54 4.61
C PRO A 285 15.77 29.46 4.82
N LEU A 286 15.23 28.24 4.85
CA LEU A 286 13.84 27.97 5.25
C LEU A 286 13.57 28.37 6.72
N TYR A 287 14.64 28.63 7.49
CA TYR A 287 14.61 29.27 8.79
C TYR A 287 15.49 30.52 8.79
N PRO A 288 15.03 31.67 9.29
CA PRO A 288 15.90 32.81 9.49
C PRO A 288 17.06 32.38 10.42
N ARG A 289 18.30 32.42 9.93
CA ARG A 289 19.46 32.28 10.82
C ARG A 289 19.39 33.45 11.82
N PRO A 290 19.39 33.21 13.14
CA PRO A 290 19.54 34.29 14.09
C PRO A 290 20.86 35.00 13.75
N SER A 291 20.74 36.29 13.48
CA SER A 291 21.85 37.18 13.17
C SER A 291 22.93 36.97 14.22
N ARG A 292 24.10 36.45 13.82
CA ARG A 292 25.29 36.60 14.67
C ARG A 292 25.56 38.10 14.73
N ILE A 293 25.09 38.73 15.80
CA ILE A 293 25.57 40.02 16.25
C ILE A 293 27.07 39.81 16.43
N ARG A 294 27.85 40.36 15.49
CA ARG A 294 29.29 40.49 15.63
C ARG A 294 29.48 41.49 16.76
N SER A 295 29.77 40.99 17.97
CA SER A 295 30.32 41.81 19.03
C SER A 295 31.70 42.26 18.56
N GLU A 296 31.78 43.50 18.13
CA GLU A 296 33.05 44.22 18.05
C GLU A 296 33.59 44.35 19.47
N GLN A 297 34.76 43.75 19.68
CA GLN A 297 35.75 44.11 20.70
C GLN A 297 37.12 44.07 20.02
#